data_AF-A0A1L7LIE7-F1
#
_entry.id   AF-A0A1L7LIE7-F1
#
_cell.length_a   1.000
_cell.length_b   1.000
_cell.length_c   1.000
_cell.angle_alpha   90.00
_cell.angle_beta   90.00
_cell.angle_gamma   90.00
#
_symmetry.space_group_name_H-M   'P 1'
#
loop_
_entity.id
_entity.type
_entity.pdbx_description
1 polymer ?
#
loop_
_entity_poly.entity_id
_entity_poly.type
_entity_poly.pdbx_seq_one_letter_code
_entity_poly.pdbx_strand_id
1 'polypeptide(L)'
;MRQKLNDINIMADIDDMNDRLSSISSKINDKLALSIQDINYHTESIDFNAEQLLLKNFIPFFEFQHQNISFEFVDNEGKILFFLEMLEETLTTTTRKILLVLKNMDDYLTYPSFILACRKLEKLCTKFPYFQVIIFPSNEGYLYARQNNIEYINIISDYVAHYYQFDFLFNRFIEQYPTNQVPTKANFLSSIQKISSYLFSKEIEYVSLSNKDLVTIKILNNLYQYNKKINYPILDSSPLEIKFLRDND
;
A
#
# COMPACT_ATOMS: atom_id res chain seq x y z
N MET A 1 5.76 -18.21 6.46
CA MET A 1 6.03 -19.63 6.14
C MET A 1 6.85 -20.33 7.23
N ARG A 2 8.12 -19.96 7.49
CA ARG A 2 8.97 -20.67 8.50
C ARG A 2 8.28 -20.93 9.85
N GLN A 3 7.64 -19.93 10.43
CA GLN A 3 6.92 -20.10 11.71
C GLN A 3 5.70 -21.02 11.61
N LYS A 4 5.03 -21.09 10.45
CA LYS A 4 3.91 -22.01 10.25
C LYS A 4 4.36 -23.47 10.12
N LEU A 5 5.65 -23.75 9.83
CA LEU A 5 6.17 -25.13 9.78
C LEU A 5 6.71 -25.63 11.11
N ASN A 6 6.94 -24.74 12.07
CA ASN A 6 7.20 -25.13 13.46
C ASN A 6 5.90 -25.50 14.20
N ASP A 7 4.80 -25.65 13.48
CA ASP A 7 3.59 -26.28 14.00
C ASP A 7 3.88 -27.74 14.33
N ILE A 8 3.39 -28.20 15.49
CA ILE A 8 3.60 -29.55 16.03
C ILE A 8 3.18 -30.61 15.00
N ASN A 9 2.11 -30.33 14.24
CA ASN A 9 1.63 -31.28 13.23
C ASN A 9 2.64 -31.47 12.09
N ILE A 10 3.28 -30.41 11.62
CA ILE A 10 4.24 -30.48 10.51
C ILE A 10 5.55 -31.12 10.97
N MET A 11 5.99 -30.85 12.21
CA MET A 11 7.18 -31.51 12.75
C MET A 11 6.98 -33.02 12.90
N ALA A 12 5.78 -33.47 13.31
CA ALA A 12 5.46 -34.89 13.35
C ALA A 12 5.48 -35.54 11.94
N ASP A 13 5.00 -34.84 10.91
CA ASP A 13 5.07 -35.32 9.53
C ASP A 13 6.53 -35.43 9.04
N ILE A 14 7.40 -34.50 9.45
CA ILE A 14 8.84 -34.53 9.14
C ILE A 14 9.52 -35.72 9.84
N ASP A 15 9.15 -36.01 11.08
CA ASP A 15 9.67 -37.17 11.81
C ASP A 15 9.27 -38.49 11.12
N ASP A 16 8.02 -38.66 10.67
CA ASP A 16 7.60 -39.84 9.89
C ASP A 16 8.39 -39.98 8.58
N MET A 17 8.70 -38.85 7.92
CA MET A 17 9.55 -38.86 6.72
C MET A 17 10.98 -39.34 7.03
N ASN A 18 11.57 -38.88 8.14
CA ASN A 18 12.92 -39.25 8.55
C ASN A 18 13.00 -40.73 8.98
N ASP A 19 11.97 -41.24 9.67
CA ASP A 19 11.85 -42.66 10.03
C ASP A 19 11.79 -43.55 8.77
N ARG A 20 11.04 -43.13 7.75
CA ARG A 20 10.99 -43.81 6.45
C ARG A 20 12.35 -43.78 5.73
N LEU A 21 13.08 -42.68 5.80
CA LEU A 21 14.42 -42.56 5.24
C LEU A 21 15.41 -43.51 5.91
N SER A 22 15.35 -43.61 7.23
CA SER A 22 16.15 -44.58 8.00
C SER A 22 15.82 -46.02 7.60
N SER A 23 14.53 -46.35 7.43
CA SER A 23 14.10 -47.67 6.93
C SER A 23 14.65 -47.97 5.53
N ILE A 24 14.69 -46.97 4.63
CA ILE A 24 15.29 -47.12 3.29
C ILE A 24 16.81 -47.35 3.39
N SER A 25 17.50 -46.58 4.23
CA SER A 25 18.95 -46.72 4.46
C SER A 25 19.32 -48.14 4.90
N SER A 26 18.59 -48.71 5.88
CA SER A 26 18.80 -50.09 6.32
C SER A 26 18.62 -51.09 5.17
N LYS A 27 17.55 -50.95 4.38
CA LYS A 27 17.31 -51.82 3.21
C LYS A 27 18.40 -51.71 2.14
N ILE A 28 19.02 -50.54 1.98
CA ILE A 28 20.15 -50.34 1.06
C ILE A 28 21.39 -51.05 1.60
N ASN A 29 21.69 -50.88 2.88
CA ASN A 29 22.85 -51.51 3.53
C ASN A 29 22.74 -53.05 3.54
N ASP A 30 21.54 -53.59 3.79
CA ASP A 30 21.26 -55.02 3.72
C ASP A 30 21.55 -55.59 2.31
N LYS A 31 21.31 -54.80 1.26
CA LYS A 31 21.57 -55.20 -0.13
C LYS A 31 23.01 -54.99 -0.56
N LEU A 32 23.68 -53.94 -0.07
CA LEU A 32 25.08 -53.68 -0.37
C LEU A 32 25.96 -54.79 0.21
N ALA A 33 25.79 -55.08 1.51
CA ALA A 33 26.50 -56.15 2.23
C ALA A 33 28.01 -56.24 1.88
N LEU A 34 28.68 -55.09 1.70
CA LEU A 34 30.08 -55.01 1.29
C LEU A 34 30.98 -54.99 2.53
N SER A 35 31.71 -56.07 2.74
CA SER A 35 32.71 -56.19 3.81
C SER A 35 34.03 -56.76 3.30
N ILE A 36 35.14 -56.18 3.74
CA ILE A 36 36.50 -56.67 3.49
C ILE A 36 37.24 -56.66 4.82
N GLN A 37 37.62 -57.84 5.32
CA GLN A 37 38.17 -58.01 6.67
C GLN A 37 37.25 -57.38 7.72
N ASP A 38 37.76 -56.44 8.51
CA ASP A 38 37.03 -55.75 9.59
C ASP A 38 36.40 -54.42 9.13
N ILE A 39 36.41 -54.12 7.82
CA ILE A 39 35.87 -52.87 7.26
C ILE A 39 34.55 -53.16 6.55
N ASN A 40 33.47 -52.55 7.04
CA ASN A 40 32.14 -52.57 6.42
C ASN A 40 31.88 -51.25 5.71
N TYR A 41 31.48 -51.31 4.43
CA TYR A 41 30.95 -50.16 3.72
C TYR A 41 29.44 -50.07 3.95
N HIS A 42 28.97 -48.93 4.44
CA HIS A 42 27.54 -48.65 4.60
C HIS A 42 27.23 -47.20 4.27
N THR A 43 25.96 -46.93 4.04
CA THR A 43 25.40 -45.59 3.88
C THR A 43 24.58 -45.21 5.10
N GLU A 44 24.45 -43.93 5.39
CA GLU A 44 23.55 -43.40 6.41
C GLU A 44 22.56 -42.41 5.78
N SER A 45 21.35 -42.36 6.32
CA SER A 45 20.39 -41.31 5.96
C SER A 45 20.78 -39.99 6.62
N ILE A 46 20.52 -38.89 5.92
CA ILE A 46 20.62 -37.55 6.48
C ILE A 46 19.19 -37.06 6.72
N ASP A 47 18.86 -36.77 7.97
CA ASP A 47 17.53 -36.30 8.34
C ASP A 47 17.23 -34.94 7.71
N PHE A 48 16.00 -34.79 7.25
CA PHE A 48 15.48 -33.52 6.81
C PHE A 48 15.05 -32.67 8.00
N ASN A 49 15.46 -31.40 7.99
CA ASN A 49 14.83 -30.37 8.81
C ASN A 49 13.86 -29.52 7.98
N ALA A 50 12.95 -28.81 8.66
CA ALA A 50 11.93 -27.97 8.00
C ALA A 50 12.51 -26.92 7.06
N GLU A 51 13.68 -26.35 7.37
CA GLU A 51 14.34 -25.36 6.53
C GLU A 51 14.88 -25.98 5.24
N GLN A 52 15.53 -27.14 5.31
CA GLN A 52 16.00 -27.88 4.14
C GLN A 52 14.85 -28.32 3.26
N LEU A 53 13.75 -28.83 3.85
CA LEU A 53 12.56 -29.21 3.09
C LEU A 53 12.01 -28.03 2.31
N LEU A 54 11.81 -26.88 2.96
CA LEU A 54 11.36 -25.67 2.28
C LEU A 54 12.26 -25.23 1.14
N LEU A 55 13.56 -25.09 1.41
CA LEU A 55 14.49 -24.49 0.47
C LEU A 55 14.75 -25.39 -0.74
N LYS A 56 14.58 -26.71 -0.61
CA LYS A 56 14.91 -27.68 -1.66
C LYS A 56 13.69 -28.26 -2.36
N ASN A 57 12.52 -28.29 -1.71
CA ASN A 57 11.37 -29.04 -2.21
C ASN A 57 10.09 -28.20 -2.36
N PHE A 58 10.07 -26.94 -1.92
CA PHE A 58 8.89 -26.08 -2.07
C PHE A 58 9.19 -24.85 -2.92
N ILE A 59 8.27 -24.54 -3.83
CA ILE A 59 8.31 -23.35 -4.69
C ILE A 59 6.94 -22.67 -4.58
N PRO A 60 6.88 -21.35 -4.28
CA PRO A 60 5.62 -20.64 -4.23
C PRO A 60 5.07 -20.38 -5.64
N PHE A 61 3.76 -20.54 -5.81
CA PHE A 61 3.04 -20.23 -7.05
C PHE A 61 1.77 -19.42 -6.75
N PHE A 62 1.35 -18.62 -7.72
CA PHE A 62 -0.01 -18.10 -7.79
C PHE A 62 -0.83 -19.02 -8.68
N GLU A 63 -2.08 -19.30 -8.30
CA GLU A 63 -2.96 -20.19 -9.04
C GLU A 63 -4.20 -19.43 -9.50
N PHE A 64 -4.60 -19.64 -10.76
CA PHE A 64 -5.87 -19.20 -11.30
C PHE A 64 -6.49 -20.34 -12.11
N GLN A 65 -7.73 -20.70 -11.82
CA GLN A 65 -8.45 -21.80 -12.48
C GLN A 65 -7.66 -23.14 -12.48
N HIS A 66 -7.01 -23.49 -11.37
CA HIS A 66 -6.18 -24.70 -11.22
C HIS A 66 -4.96 -24.74 -12.14
N GLN A 67 -4.52 -23.58 -12.64
CA GLN A 67 -3.27 -23.45 -13.37
C GLN A 67 -2.35 -22.47 -12.65
N ASN A 68 -1.10 -22.88 -12.51
CA ASN A 68 -0.07 -22.00 -11.99
C ASN A 68 0.17 -20.87 -12.98
N ILE A 69 0.10 -19.64 -12.49
CA ILE A 69 0.38 -18.43 -13.25
C ILE A 69 1.62 -17.75 -12.68
N SER A 70 2.37 -17.11 -13.57
CA SER A 70 3.48 -16.24 -13.16
C SER A 70 2.92 -14.98 -12.51
N PHE A 71 3.67 -14.39 -11.57
CA PHE A 71 3.25 -13.21 -10.81
C PHE A 71 2.89 -12.03 -11.71
N GLU A 72 3.52 -11.92 -12.88
CA GLU A 72 3.27 -10.89 -13.88
C GLU A 72 1.81 -10.85 -14.34
N PHE A 73 1.13 -12.00 -14.38
CA PHE A 73 -0.26 -12.14 -14.78
C PHE A 73 -1.27 -11.84 -13.67
N VAL A 74 -0.80 -11.67 -12.42
CA VAL A 74 -1.64 -11.13 -11.35
C VAL A 74 -1.85 -9.64 -11.62
N ASP A 75 -3.08 -9.17 -11.58
CA ASP A 75 -3.40 -7.76 -11.77
C ASP A 75 -2.81 -6.91 -10.62
N ASN A 76 -2.58 -5.61 -10.88
CA ASN A 76 -1.89 -4.77 -9.91
C ASN A 76 -2.65 -4.61 -8.59
N GLU A 77 -3.99 -4.64 -8.63
CA GLU A 77 -4.81 -4.67 -7.43
C GLU A 77 -4.58 -5.97 -6.64
N GLY A 78 -4.66 -7.13 -7.29
CA GLY A 78 -4.34 -8.41 -6.67
C GLY A 78 -2.94 -8.42 -6.04
N LYS A 79 -1.92 -7.92 -6.75
CA LYS A 79 -0.54 -7.84 -6.26
C LYS A 79 -0.42 -7.05 -4.95
N ILE A 80 -1.00 -5.84 -4.89
CA ILE A 80 -0.93 -5.03 -3.67
C ILE A 80 -1.74 -5.67 -2.53
N LEU A 81 -2.90 -6.26 -2.83
CA LEU A 81 -3.71 -6.89 -1.81
C LEU A 81 -3.01 -8.11 -1.20
N PHE A 82 -2.42 -8.99 -2.01
CA PHE A 82 -1.61 -10.11 -1.50
C PHE A 82 -0.44 -9.63 -0.65
N PHE A 83 0.26 -8.57 -1.08
CA PHE A 83 1.33 -7.97 -0.28
C PHE A 83 0.83 -7.51 1.10
N LEU A 84 -0.30 -6.82 1.16
CA LEU A 84 -0.86 -6.32 2.42
C LEU A 84 -1.30 -7.46 3.36
N GLU A 85 -1.87 -8.55 2.83
CA GLU A 85 -2.20 -9.74 3.63
C GLU A 85 -0.94 -10.42 4.19
N MET A 86 0.10 -10.59 3.37
CA MET A 86 1.38 -11.14 3.83
C MET A 86 2.06 -10.24 4.86
N LEU A 87 1.93 -8.92 4.68
CA LEU A 87 2.45 -7.93 5.62
C LEU A 87 1.73 -8.03 6.96
N GLU A 88 0.40 -8.16 6.97
CA GLU A 88 -0.38 -8.35 8.20
C GLU A 88 0.08 -9.58 8.98
N GLU A 89 0.23 -10.73 8.32
CA GLU A 89 0.75 -11.97 8.92
C GLU A 89 2.18 -11.80 9.47
N THR A 90 2.98 -10.94 8.84
CA THR A 90 4.32 -10.63 9.34
C THR A 90 4.24 -9.72 10.57
N LEU A 91 3.37 -8.72 10.55
CA LEU A 91 3.16 -7.78 11.65
C LEU A 91 2.60 -8.47 12.89
N THR A 92 1.78 -9.53 12.78
CA THR A 92 1.28 -10.26 13.96
C THR A 92 2.37 -11.01 14.73
N THR A 93 3.51 -11.27 14.10
CA THR A 93 4.58 -12.12 14.65
C THR A 93 5.81 -11.33 15.12
N THR A 94 5.82 -10.02 14.89
CA THR A 94 6.93 -9.14 15.25
C THR A 94 6.44 -7.89 15.95
N THR A 95 7.22 -7.39 16.90
CA THR A 95 6.99 -6.09 17.56
C THR A 95 8.03 -5.05 17.15
N ARG A 96 8.85 -5.35 16.14
CA ARG A 96 9.87 -4.43 15.63
C ARG A 96 9.20 -3.24 14.95
N LYS A 97 9.77 -2.05 15.13
CA LYS A 97 9.34 -0.86 14.39
C LYS A 97 9.59 -1.06 12.90
N ILE A 98 8.55 -0.92 12.10
CA ILE A 98 8.58 -1.11 10.65
C ILE A 98 8.02 0.15 10.00
N LEU A 99 8.78 0.70 9.06
CA LEU A 99 8.35 1.79 8.18
C LEU A 99 8.21 1.24 6.76
N LEU A 100 7.00 1.28 6.22
CA LEU A 100 6.73 0.98 4.82
C LEU A 100 6.69 2.28 4.02
N VAL A 101 7.52 2.35 2.98
CA VAL A 101 7.52 3.47 2.04
C VAL A 101 6.97 2.99 0.70
N LEU A 102 5.91 3.65 0.25
CA LEU A 102 5.23 3.35 -1.01
C LEU A 102 5.33 4.57 -1.91
N LYS A 103 5.75 4.36 -3.15
CA LYS A 103 5.94 5.40 -4.14
C LYS A 103 5.28 4.99 -5.44
N ASN A 104 4.59 5.92 -6.10
CA ASN A 104 4.00 5.73 -7.43
C ASN A 104 2.96 4.58 -7.49
N MET A 105 2.26 4.27 -6.40
CA MET A 105 1.24 3.22 -6.42
C MET A 105 0.09 3.53 -7.37
N ASP A 106 -0.26 4.80 -7.42
CA ASP A 106 -1.29 5.39 -8.24
C ASP A 106 -1.00 5.36 -9.75
N ASP A 107 0.25 5.15 -10.16
CA ASP A 107 0.60 4.92 -11.57
C ASP A 107 0.13 3.54 -12.06
N TYR A 108 -0.08 2.60 -11.13
CA TYR A 108 -0.38 1.20 -11.43
C TYR A 108 -1.78 0.77 -10.98
N LEU A 109 -2.48 1.63 -10.22
CA LEU A 109 -3.76 1.33 -9.61
C LEU A 109 -4.82 2.29 -10.12
N THR A 110 -6.04 1.77 -10.32
CA THR A 110 -7.20 2.65 -10.49
C THR A 110 -7.47 3.41 -9.19
N TYR A 111 -8.14 4.57 -9.27
CA TYR A 111 -8.51 5.35 -8.09
C TYR A 111 -9.27 4.51 -7.03
N PRO A 112 -10.30 3.71 -7.37
CA PRO A 112 -10.94 2.81 -6.41
C PRO A 112 -9.95 1.83 -5.74
N SER A 113 -9.08 1.18 -6.52
CA SER A 113 -8.10 0.22 -6.01
C SER A 113 -7.08 0.89 -5.09
N PHE A 114 -6.63 2.10 -5.43
CA PHE A 114 -5.74 2.90 -4.60
C PHE A 114 -6.38 3.27 -3.26
N ILE A 115 -7.64 3.72 -3.27
CA ILE A 115 -8.39 4.04 -2.05
C ILE A 115 -8.57 2.79 -1.18
N LEU A 116 -8.85 1.63 -1.78
CA LEU A 116 -8.94 0.35 -1.08
C LEU A 116 -7.62 0.00 -0.39
N ALA A 117 -6.49 0.12 -1.08
CA ALA A 117 -5.16 -0.15 -0.53
C ALA A 117 -4.85 0.79 0.65
N CYS A 118 -5.12 2.09 0.51
CA CYS A 118 -4.92 3.07 1.58
C CYS A 118 -5.80 2.80 2.81
N ARG A 119 -7.05 2.35 2.62
CA ARG A 119 -7.92 1.92 3.72
C ARG A 119 -7.37 0.71 4.47
N LYS A 120 -6.83 -0.27 3.75
CA LYS A 120 -6.17 -1.43 4.38
C LYS A 120 -4.93 -1.01 5.16
N LEU A 121 -4.07 -0.17 4.58
CA LEU A 121 -2.88 0.36 5.23
C LEU A 121 -3.21 1.12 6.52
N GLU A 122 -4.22 1.99 6.52
CA GLU A 122 -4.65 2.68 7.74
C GLU A 122 -5.10 1.70 8.83
N LYS A 123 -5.88 0.67 8.45
CA LYS A 123 -6.30 -0.37 9.40
C LYS A 123 -5.09 -1.07 10.02
N LEU A 124 -4.06 -1.38 9.22
CA LEU A 124 -2.82 -1.97 9.72
C LEU A 124 -2.08 -1.02 10.68
N CYS A 125 -1.94 0.27 10.34
CA CYS A 125 -1.33 1.25 11.25
C CYS A 125 -2.09 1.38 12.57
N THR A 126 -3.43 1.27 12.53
CA THR A 126 -4.28 1.32 13.72
C THR A 126 -4.12 0.06 14.57
N LYS A 127 -4.04 -1.11 13.91
CA LYS A 127 -3.93 -2.42 14.58
C LYS A 127 -2.53 -2.65 15.16
N PHE A 128 -1.49 -2.14 14.52
CA PHE A 128 -0.09 -2.40 14.87
C PHE A 128 0.65 -1.08 15.17
N PRO A 129 0.80 -0.68 16.45
CA PRO A 129 1.41 0.60 16.83
C PRO A 129 2.87 0.80 16.40
N TYR A 130 3.58 -0.29 16.10
CA TYR A 130 4.97 -0.29 15.63
C TYR A 130 5.07 -0.19 14.09
N PHE A 131 3.95 -0.17 13.38
CA PHE A 131 3.91 -0.08 11.92
C PHE A 131 3.53 1.33 11.47
N GLN A 132 4.35 1.91 10.60
CA GLN A 132 4.14 3.22 10.01
C GLN A 132 4.24 3.14 8.49
N VAL A 133 3.51 4.02 7.81
CA VAL A 133 3.45 4.07 6.35
C VAL A 133 3.66 5.49 5.87
N ILE A 134 4.49 5.66 4.83
CA ILE A 134 4.62 6.90 4.07
C ILE A 134 4.27 6.58 2.61
N ILE A 135 3.35 7.35 2.04
CA ILE A 135 2.91 7.21 0.65
C ILE A 135 3.31 8.48 -0.10
N PHE A 136 3.98 8.30 -1.23
CA PHE A 136 4.29 9.34 -2.21
C PHE A 136 3.39 9.14 -3.45
N PRO A 137 2.20 9.78 -3.47
CA PRO A 137 1.35 9.80 -4.66
C PRO A 137 2.03 10.60 -5.78
N SER A 138 1.82 10.19 -7.02
CA SER A 138 2.41 10.76 -8.23
C SER A 138 1.38 11.46 -9.13
N ASN A 139 0.13 10.97 -9.12
CA ASN A 139 -0.96 11.45 -9.94
C ASN A 139 -1.84 12.45 -9.18
N GLU A 140 -2.24 13.49 -9.91
CA GLU A 140 -3.20 14.47 -9.42
C GLU A 140 -4.51 13.80 -9.02
N GLY A 141 -5.06 14.18 -7.88
CA GLY A 141 -6.30 13.61 -7.36
C GLY A 141 -6.17 12.26 -6.64
N TYR A 142 -4.99 11.62 -6.62
CA TYR A 142 -4.74 10.38 -5.85
C TYR A 142 -4.31 10.64 -4.40
N LEU A 143 -4.59 11.83 -3.85
CA LEU A 143 -4.34 12.07 -2.44
C LEU A 143 -5.41 11.41 -1.55
N TYR A 144 -4.96 10.50 -0.68
CA TYR A 144 -5.82 9.88 0.30
C TYR A 144 -6.03 10.74 1.56
N ALA A 145 -6.87 11.78 1.43
CA ALA A 145 -7.24 12.64 2.54
C ALA A 145 -8.59 12.24 3.18
N ARG A 146 -8.64 12.25 4.49
CA ARG A 146 -9.84 12.10 5.33
C ARG A 146 -9.74 13.04 6.52
N GLN A 147 -10.89 13.29 7.14
CA GLN A 147 -10.97 14.15 8.32
C GLN A 147 -10.01 13.74 9.44
N ASN A 148 -9.74 12.44 9.60
CA ASN A 148 -8.91 11.88 10.67
C ASN A 148 -7.42 11.73 10.32
N ASN A 149 -7.01 11.88 9.06
CA ASN A 149 -5.61 11.69 8.65
C ASN A 149 -4.99 12.92 7.99
N ILE A 150 -5.77 13.99 7.79
CA ILE A 150 -5.34 15.16 7.04
C ILE A 150 -4.08 15.80 7.63
N GLU A 151 -3.93 15.78 8.96
CA GLU A 151 -2.78 16.35 9.66
C GLU A 151 -1.44 15.67 9.34
N TYR A 152 -1.50 14.43 8.82
CA TYR A 152 -0.31 13.67 8.41
C TYR A 152 0.06 13.88 6.94
N ILE A 153 -0.72 14.68 6.22
CA ILE A 153 -0.45 15.02 4.82
C ILE A 153 0.55 16.16 4.79
N ASN A 154 1.72 15.86 4.24
CA ASN A 154 2.81 16.81 4.05
C ASN A 154 2.78 17.31 2.59
N ILE A 155 2.86 18.62 2.43
CA ILE A 155 2.93 19.31 1.14
C ILE A 155 4.36 19.81 1.01
N ILE A 156 5.04 19.36 -0.05
CA ILE A 156 6.44 19.67 -0.30
C ILE A 156 6.51 20.33 -1.69
N SER A 157 6.43 21.66 -1.71
CA SER A 157 6.52 22.50 -2.91
C SER A 157 7.57 23.61 -2.67
N ASP A 158 7.35 24.85 -3.15
CA ASP A 158 8.23 25.98 -2.82
C ASP A 158 8.26 26.30 -1.31
N TYR A 159 7.24 25.83 -0.59
CA TYR A 159 7.11 25.91 0.86
C TYR A 159 6.72 24.52 1.38
N VAL A 160 7.30 24.14 2.53
CA VAL A 160 7.04 22.84 3.16
C VAL A 160 6.13 23.06 4.35
N ALA A 161 4.96 22.41 4.33
CA ALA A 161 4.00 22.44 5.43
C ALA A 161 3.22 21.13 5.49
N HIS A 162 2.49 20.94 6.58
CA HIS A 162 1.46 19.90 6.68
C HIS A 162 0.12 20.58 6.98
N TYR A 163 -0.98 19.88 6.73
CA TYR A 163 -2.28 20.42 7.08
C TYR A 163 -2.52 20.50 8.59
N TYR A 164 -3.28 21.50 9.04
CA TYR A 164 -3.83 21.51 10.39
C TYR A 164 -4.95 20.47 10.56
N GLN A 165 -5.36 20.23 11.81
CA GLN A 165 -6.55 19.45 12.16
C GLN A 165 -7.78 19.91 11.35
N PHE A 166 -8.53 18.96 10.81
CA PHE A 166 -9.55 19.22 9.79
C PHE A 166 -10.59 20.27 10.19
N ASP A 167 -11.17 20.17 11.39
CA ASP A 167 -12.23 21.09 11.82
C ASP A 167 -11.70 22.50 12.05
N PHE A 168 -10.51 22.63 12.64
CA PHE A 168 -9.83 23.92 12.75
C PHE A 168 -9.59 24.54 11.38
N LEU A 169 -9.01 23.78 10.44
CA LEU A 169 -8.73 24.26 9.09
C LEU A 169 -10.00 24.67 8.34
N PHE A 170 -11.05 23.85 8.42
CA PHE A 170 -12.33 24.12 7.77
C PHE A 170 -12.99 25.40 8.33
N ASN A 171 -12.95 25.60 9.65
CA ASN A 171 -13.51 26.80 10.28
C ASN A 171 -12.77 28.07 9.82
N ARG A 172 -11.43 28.02 9.71
CA ARG A 172 -10.64 29.14 9.16
C ARG A 172 -10.89 29.37 7.68
N PHE A 173 -11.12 28.30 6.93
CA PHE A 173 -11.43 28.36 5.51
C PHE A 173 -12.77 29.06 5.25
N ILE A 174 -13.83 28.71 5.99
CA ILE A 174 -15.15 29.33 5.81
C ILE A 174 -15.16 30.81 6.20
N GLU A 175 -14.35 31.22 7.19
CA GLU A 175 -14.18 32.63 7.59
C GLU A 175 -13.65 33.53 6.46
N GLN A 176 -12.90 32.96 5.51
CA GLN A 176 -12.33 33.67 4.36
C GLN A 176 -13.06 33.39 3.04
N TYR A 177 -14.14 32.62 3.09
CA TYR A 177 -14.86 32.24 1.87
C TYR A 177 -15.63 33.44 1.30
N PRO A 178 -15.61 33.68 -0.03
CA PRO A 178 -16.10 34.93 -0.61
C PRO A 178 -17.63 35.10 -0.58
N THR A 179 -18.40 34.06 -0.22
CA THR A 179 -19.86 34.10 -0.22
C THR A 179 -20.43 33.36 1.01
N ASN A 180 -21.67 33.68 1.37
CA ASN A 180 -22.41 32.96 2.42
C ASN A 180 -22.80 31.53 2.02
N GLN A 181 -22.68 31.17 0.74
CA GLN A 181 -22.92 29.81 0.24
C GLN A 181 -21.64 28.98 0.36
N VAL A 182 -21.27 28.68 1.60
CA VAL A 182 -20.02 27.99 1.93
C VAL A 182 -20.06 26.50 1.53
N PRO A 183 -18.91 25.91 1.14
CA PRO A 183 -18.83 24.47 0.87
C PRO A 183 -19.14 23.65 2.12
N THR A 184 -19.74 22.47 1.93
CA THR A 184 -19.84 21.48 3.00
C THR A 184 -18.45 20.92 3.33
N LYS A 185 -18.28 20.33 4.53
CA LYS A 185 -17.05 19.63 4.92
C LYS A 185 -16.63 18.56 3.89
N ALA A 186 -17.60 17.82 3.34
CA ALA A 186 -17.34 16.81 2.32
C ALA A 186 -16.81 17.42 1.01
N ASN A 187 -17.41 18.54 0.57
CA ASN A 187 -16.94 19.26 -0.62
C ASN A 187 -15.53 19.82 -0.39
N PHE A 188 -15.28 20.40 0.78
CA PHE A 188 -13.95 20.91 1.14
C PHE A 188 -12.89 19.80 1.14
N LEU A 189 -13.19 18.65 1.75
CA LEU A 189 -12.30 17.49 1.75
C LEU A 189 -12.03 16.99 0.32
N SER A 190 -13.07 16.92 -0.52
CA SER A 190 -12.90 16.54 -1.94
C SER A 190 -12.03 17.54 -2.70
N SER A 191 -12.18 18.84 -2.47
CA SER A 191 -11.28 19.84 -3.04
C SER A 191 -9.84 19.64 -2.57
N ILE A 192 -9.61 19.40 -1.26
CA ILE A 192 -8.26 19.11 -0.73
C ILE A 192 -7.61 17.93 -1.47
N GLN A 193 -8.33 16.83 -1.66
CA GLN A 193 -7.80 15.65 -2.37
C GLN A 193 -7.33 15.97 -3.80
N LYS A 194 -7.95 16.95 -4.46
CA LYS A 194 -7.61 17.38 -5.82
C LYS A 194 -6.50 18.41 -5.87
N ILE A 195 -6.51 19.36 -4.93
CA ILE A 195 -5.74 20.61 -5.05
C ILE A 195 -4.43 20.62 -4.25
N SER A 196 -4.21 19.65 -3.37
CA SER A 196 -3.08 19.67 -2.42
C SER A 196 -1.72 19.77 -3.10
N SER A 197 -1.54 19.11 -4.25
CA SER A 197 -0.28 19.13 -5.02
C SER A 197 0.08 20.53 -5.53
N TYR A 198 -0.89 21.43 -5.68
CA TYR A 198 -0.67 22.78 -6.20
C TYR A 198 -0.52 23.83 -5.11
N LEU A 199 -0.68 23.45 -3.83
CA LEU A 199 -0.43 24.36 -2.74
C LEU A 199 1.06 24.75 -2.73
N PHE A 200 1.29 26.03 -2.45
CA PHE A 200 2.62 26.61 -2.41
C PHE A 200 3.46 26.40 -3.69
N SER A 201 2.80 26.34 -4.86
CA SER A 201 3.46 26.18 -6.15
C SER A 201 2.97 27.23 -7.15
N LYS A 202 3.82 27.58 -8.12
CA LYS A 202 3.42 28.36 -9.30
C LYS A 202 2.86 27.49 -10.43
N GLU A 203 2.94 26.17 -10.31
CA GLU A 203 2.43 25.24 -11.33
C GLU A 203 0.92 25.38 -11.55
N ILE A 204 0.20 25.93 -10.56
CA ILE A 204 -1.21 26.30 -10.70
C ILE A 204 -1.50 27.22 -11.90
N GLU A 205 -0.52 27.98 -12.37
CA GLU A 205 -0.65 28.86 -13.54
C GLU A 205 -0.88 28.07 -14.85
N TYR A 206 -0.57 26.77 -14.86
CA TYR A 206 -0.61 25.91 -16.04
C TYR A 206 -1.66 24.80 -15.97
N VAL A 207 -2.49 24.76 -14.93
CA VAL A 207 -3.50 23.70 -14.72
C VAL A 207 -4.93 24.22 -14.87
N SER A 208 -5.83 23.34 -15.27
CA SER A 208 -7.26 23.64 -15.42
C SER A 208 -8.04 23.10 -14.22
N LEU A 209 -8.40 23.99 -13.30
CA LEU A 209 -9.19 23.67 -12.11
C LEU A 209 -10.52 24.41 -12.11
N SER A 210 -11.48 23.89 -11.35
CA SER A 210 -12.75 24.60 -11.15
C SER A 210 -12.53 25.89 -10.36
N ASN A 211 -13.39 26.90 -10.57
CA ASN A 211 -13.34 28.15 -9.80
C ASN A 211 -13.42 27.90 -8.29
N LYS A 212 -14.14 26.85 -7.84
CA LYS A 212 -14.22 26.46 -6.42
C LYS A 212 -12.87 25.96 -5.89
N ASP A 213 -12.15 25.17 -6.69
CA ASP A 213 -10.84 24.65 -6.35
C ASP A 213 -9.79 25.76 -6.32
N LEU A 214 -9.82 26.69 -7.29
CA LEU A 214 -8.95 27.88 -7.31
C LEU A 214 -9.18 28.79 -6.09
N VAL A 215 -10.43 29.05 -5.72
CA VAL A 215 -10.78 29.79 -4.49
C VAL A 215 -10.24 29.06 -3.27
N THR A 216 -10.34 27.73 -3.24
CA THR A 216 -9.83 26.90 -2.14
C THR A 216 -8.32 27.02 -1.99
N ILE A 217 -7.58 26.92 -3.09
CA ILE A 217 -6.12 27.11 -3.10
C ILE A 217 -5.75 28.51 -2.62
N LYS A 218 -6.43 29.55 -3.11
CA LYS A 218 -6.14 30.94 -2.74
C LYS A 218 -6.31 31.19 -1.24
N ILE A 219 -7.40 30.70 -0.65
CA ILE A 219 -7.65 30.82 0.78
C ILE A 219 -6.61 30.03 1.58
N LEU A 220 -6.32 28.80 1.19
CA LEU A 220 -5.32 27.98 1.90
C LEU A 220 -3.93 28.60 1.84
N ASN A 221 -3.46 29.04 0.66
CA ASN A 221 -2.18 29.75 0.54
C ASN A 221 -2.13 30.99 1.45
N ASN A 222 -3.22 31.75 1.57
CA ASN A 222 -3.31 32.88 2.48
C ASN A 222 -3.25 32.47 3.96
N LEU A 223 -3.96 31.41 4.36
CA LEU A 223 -3.95 30.88 5.72
C LEU A 223 -2.55 30.44 6.17
N TYR A 224 -1.74 29.91 5.26
CA TYR A 224 -0.34 29.55 5.51
C TYR A 224 0.65 30.69 5.23
N GLN A 225 0.16 31.91 4.96
CA GLN A 225 1.00 33.10 4.69
C GLN A 225 1.95 32.93 3.50
N TYR A 226 1.53 32.15 2.50
CA TYR A 226 2.28 31.98 1.26
C TYR A 226 2.12 33.23 0.37
N ASN A 227 3.08 34.15 0.51
CA ASN A 227 2.99 35.50 -0.04
C ASN A 227 3.49 35.66 -1.49
N LYS A 228 3.72 34.57 -2.23
CA LYS A 228 4.13 34.69 -3.63
C LYS A 228 2.94 35.12 -4.49
N LYS A 229 3.17 36.02 -5.44
CA LYS A 229 2.18 36.36 -6.47
C LYS A 229 1.96 35.14 -7.36
N ILE A 230 0.71 34.70 -7.43
CA ILE A 230 0.24 33.59 -8.24
C ILE A 230 -0.85 34.13 -9.16
N ASN A 231 -0.75 33.83 -10.45
CA ASN A 231 -1.85 34.08 -11.38
C ASN A 231 -2.81 32.90 -11.34
N TYR A 232 -4.08 33.15 -11.04
CA TYR A 232 -5.10 32.11 -11.04
C TYR A 232 -5.76 32.08 -12.43
N PRO A 233 -5.61 31.01 -13.21
CA PRO A 233 -6.22 30.91 -14.53
C PRO A 233 -7.73 30.72 -14.37
N ILE A 234 -8.49 31.82 -14.36
CA ILE A 234 -9.95 31.78 -14.29
C ILE A 234 -10.47 31.44 -15.68
N LEU A 235 -11.13 30.30 -15.79
CA LEU A 235 -11.78 29.87 -17.03
C LEU A 235 -13.26 30.25 -16.97
N ASP A 236 -13.69 31.12 -17.88
CA ASP A 236 -15.10 31.45 -18.06
C ASP A 236 -15.73 30.42 -18.99
N SER A 237 -16.60 29.56 -18.44
CA SER A 237 -17.35 28.61 -19.25
C SER A 237 -18.46 29.33 -20.02
N SER A 238 -18.54 29.08 -21.33
CA SER A 238 -19.64 29.57 -22.16
C SER A 238 -20.96 28.96 -21.70
N PRO A 239 -22.08 29.72 -21.72
CA PRO A 239 -23.41 29.16 -21.45
C PRO A 239 -23.75 27.94 -22.32
N LEU A 240 -23.22 27.87 -23.55
CA LEU A 240 -23.38 26.71 -24.44
C LEU A 240 -22.61 25.49 -23.95
N GLU A 241 -21.39 25.66 -23.44
CA GLU A 241 -20.60 24.57 -22.85
C GLU A 241 -21.30 24.02 -21.60
N ILE A 242 -21.82 24.91 -20.75
CA ILE A 242 -22.61 24.53 -19.57
C ILE A 242 -23.87 23.76 -20.00
N LYS A 243 -24.54 24.20 -21.07
CA LYS A 243 -25.71 23.51 -21.59
C LYS A 243 -25.36 22.15 -22.20
N PHE A 244 -24.21 22.01 -22.86
CA PHE A 244 -23.75 20.74 -23.43
C PHE A 244 -23.41 19.70 -22.36
N LEU A 245 -22.83 20.12 -21.23
CA LEU A 245 -22.50 19.24 -20.10
C LEU A 245 -23.73 18.80 -19.29
N ARG A 246 -24.84 19.52 -19.41
CA ARG A 246 -26.12 19.09 -18.87
C ARG A 246 -26.72 18.19 -19.94
N ASP A 247 -26.58 16.88 -19.77
CA ASP A 247 -27.29 15.90 -20.60
C ASP A 247 -28.75 16.37 -20.76
N ASN A 248 -29.28 16.31 -21.98
CA ASN A 248 -30.70 16.60 -22.22
C ASN A 248 -31.51 15.49 -21.56
N ASP A 249 -31.80 15.64 -20.26
CA ASP A 249 -32.94 14.98 -19.62
C ASP A 249 -34.26 15.57 -20.16
#